data_AF-A0A6M0BN65-F1
#
_entry.id   AF-A0A6M0BN65-F1
#
_cell.length_a   1.000
_cell.length_b   1.000
_cell.length_c   1.000
_cell.angle_alpha   90.00
_cell.angle_beta   90.00
_cell.angle_gamma   90.00
#
_symmetry.space_group_name_H-M   'P 1'
#
loop_
_entity.id
_entity.type
_entity.pdbx_description
1 polymer ?
#
loop_
_entity_poly.entity_id
_entity_poly.type
_entity_poly.pdbx_seq_one_letter_code
_entity_poly.pdbx_strand_id
1 'polypeptide(L)' 'MWCSHVCYLLGDSLSKISATCYGTQQFWFAIAKENAIKEPYIIHPEQVLKIPSNPAG' A
#
# COMPACT_ATOMS: atom_id res chain seq x y z
N MET A 1 7.37 19.55 6.68
CA MET A 1 7.63 18.18 7.15
C MET A 1 6.39 17.83 7.95
N TRP A 2 5.35 17.20 7.43
CA TRP A 2 5.25 15.76 7.12
C TRP A 2 4.69 15.55 5.70
N CYS A 3 5.23 14.52 5.07
CA CYS A 3 5.17 14.23 3.65
C CYS A 3 3.75 13.94 3.15
N SER A 4 3.47 14.35 1.92
CA SER A 4 2.42 13.77 1.09
C SER A 4 2.36 12.25 1.30
N HIS A 5 1.16 11.74 1.50
CA HIS A 5 0.78 10.34 1.72
C HIS A 5 1.22 9.41 0.57
N VAL A 6 2.53 9.25 0.38
CA VAL A 6 3.13 8.36 -0.60
C VAL A 6 4.28 7.64 0.10
N CYS A 7 4.00 6.42 0.54
CA CYS A 7 5.02 5.55 1.10
C CYS A 7 5.68 4.81 -0.07
N TYR A 8 6.82 5.31 -0.53
CA TYR A 8 7.59 4.71 -1.62
C TYR A 8 8.31 3.46 -1.08
N LEU A 9 7.65 2.30 -1.14
CA LEU A 9 8.30 1.02 -0.88
C LEU A 9 8.62 0.35 -2.22
N LEU A 10 9.84 0.66 -2.68
CA LEU A 10 10.47 0.03 -3.84
C LEU A 10 10.69 -1.46 -3.56
N GLY A 11 9.86 -2.34 -4.12
CA GLY A 11 10.15 -3.78 -4.25
C GLY A 11 9.72 -4.69 -3.09
N ASP A 12 9.00 -4.18 -2.09
CA ASP A 12 8.49 -4.97 -0.96
C ASP A 12 7.03 -5.39 -1.16
N SER A 13 6.62 -6.53 -0.58
CA SER A 13 5.24 -7.03 -0.65
C SER A 13 4.21 -6.05 -0.08
N LEU A 14 2.98 -6.03 -0.61
CA LEU A 14 1.86 -5.20 -0.14
C LEU A 14 1.66 -5.24 1.39
N SER A 15 1.95 -6.38 2.04
CA SER A 15 1.92 -6.54 3.49
C SER A 15 2.92 -5.64 4.22
N LYS A 16 4.17 -5.53 3.74
CA LYS A 16 5.17 -4.63 4.30
C LYS A 16 4.78 -3.17 4.10
N ILE A 17 4.23 -2.83 2.93
CA ILE A 17 3.71 -1.49 2.65
C ILE A 17 2.61 -1.13 3.65
N SER A 18 1.68 -2.06 3.88
CA SER A 18 0.65 -1.92 4.90
C SER A 18 1.23 -1.74 6.30
N ALA A 19 2.26 -2.51 6.67
CA ALA A 19 2.93 -2.35 7.97
C ALA A 19 3.61 -0.99 8.13
N THR A 20 4.28 -0.49 7.08
CA THR A 20 4.94 0.81 7.13
C THR A 20 3.93 1.96 7.14
N CYS A 21 2.83 1.84 6.38
CA CYS A 21 1.81 2.88 6.26
C CYS A 21 0.84 2.91 7.45
N TYR A 22 0.37 1.75 7.91
CA TYR A 22 -0.68 1.60 8.92
C TYR A 22 -0.20 1.02 10.23
N GLY A 23 1.07 0.60 10.34
CA GLY A 23 1.57 -0.14 11.50
C GLY A 23 1.15 -1.61 11.54
N THR A 24 0.34 -2.08 10.58
CA THR A 24 -0.10 -3.49 10.50
C THR A 24 -0.07 -4.00 9.08
N GLN A 25 0.30 -5.27 8.91
CA GLN A 25 0.28 -5.93 7.61
C GLN A 25 -1.13 -6.24 7.12
N GLN A 26 -2.15 -6.20 7.99
CA GLN A 26 -3.49 -6.71 7.68
C GLN A 26 -4.20 -5.91 6.60
N PHE A 27 -3.97 -4.60 6.48
CA PHE A 27 -4.69 -3.72 5.54
C PHE A 27 -4.13 -3.72 4.10
N TRP A 28 -3.31 -4.70 3.75
CA TRP A 28 -2.76 -4.85 2.40
C TRP A 28 -3.85 -4.98 1.32
N PHE A 29 -4.98 -5.63 1.66
CA PHE A 29 -6.12 -5.80 0.76
C PHE A 29 -6.81 -4.48 0.42
N ALA A 30 -6.85 -3.52 1.37
CA ALA A 30 -7.45 -2.21 1.14
C ALA A 30 -6.61 -1.40 0.16
N ILE A 31 -5.27 -1.47 0.28
CA ILE A 31 -4.34 -0.88 -0.68
C ILE A 31 -4.51 -1.52 -2.06
N ALA A 32 -4.60 -2.85 -2.13
CA ALA A 32 -4.79 -3.56 -3.40
C ALA A 32 -6.09 -3.13 -4.09
N LYS A 33 -7.20 -3.06 -3.33
CA LYS A 33 -8.51 -2.62 -3.83
C LYS A 33 -8.48 -1.18 -4.32
N GLU A 34 -7.89 -0.26 -3.56
CA GLU A 34 -7.80 1.16 -3.91
C GLU A 34 -6.96 1.39 -5.18
N ASN A 35 -5.95 0.56 -5.40
CA ASN A 35 -5.05 0.65 -6.56
C ASN A 35 -5.45 -0.28 -7.71
N ALA A 36 -6.62 -0.91 -7.63
CA ALA A 36 -7.11 -1.90 -8.61
C ALA A 36 -6.08 -3.03 -8.91
N ILE A 37 -5.26 -3.37 -7.93
CA ILE A 37 -4.29 -4.47 -8.02
C ILE A 37 -5.07 -5.77 -7.87
N LYS A 38 -5.08 -6.56 -8.94
CA LYS A 38 -5.73 -7.88 -8.97
C LYS A 38 -4.70 -8.98 -8.77
N GLU A 39 -5.14 -10.18 -8.40
CA GLU A 39 -4.31 -11.39 -8.44
C GLU A 39 -3.57 -11.46 -9.79
N PRO A 40 -2.25 -11.68 -9.80
CA PRO A 40 -1.37 -12.22 -8.74
C PRO A 40 -0.83 -11.23 -7.68
N TYR A 41 -1.44 -10.04 -7.51
CA TYR A 41 -1.00 -9.01 -6.56
C TYR A 41 0.43 -8.52 -6.78
N ILE A 42 0.86 -8.53 -8.04
CA ILE A 42 2.18 -8.02 -8.44
C ILE A 42 2.14 -6.51 -8.43
N ILE A 43 3.11 -5.92 -7.73
CA ILE A 43 3.38 -4.49 -7.71
C ILE A 43 4.75 -4.25 -8.31
N HIS A 44 4.85 -3.25 -9.17
CA HIS A 44 6.13 -2.84 -9.74
C HIS A 44 6.78 -1.80 -8.84
N PRO A 45 8.11 -1.81 -8.67
CA PRO A 45 8.80 -0.86 -7.79
C PRO A 45 8.58 0.61 -8.17
N GLU A 46 8.29 0.91 -9.44
CA GLU A 46 7.99 2.28 -9.90
C GLU A 46 6.50 2.65 -9.79
N GLN A 47 5.67 1.75 -9.26
CA GLN A 47 4.24 1.96 -9.14
C GLN A 47 3.92 2.84 -7.92
N VAL A 48 3.36 4.00 -8.18
CA VAL A 48 2.83 4.88 -7.12
C VAL A 48 1.55 4.26 -6.58
N LEU A 49 1.58 3.80 -5.32
CA LEU A 49 0.42 3.27 -4.63
C LEU A 49 -0.28 4.36 -3.84
N LYS A 50 -1.61 4.45 -4.01
CA LYS A 50 -2.50 5.22 -3.16
C LYS A 50 -2.77 4.48 -1.87
N ILE A 51 -2.51 5.13 -0.74
CA ILE A 51 -2.70 4.56 0.59
C ILE A 51 -3.97 5.19 1.20
N PRO A 52 -5.09 4.46 1.31
CA PRO A 52 -6.32 5.00 1.90
C PRO A 52 -6.16 5.29 3.40
N SER A 53 -6.43 6.51 3.86
CA SER A 53 -6.28 6.87 5.29
C SER A 53 -7.19 6.08 6.25
N ASN A 54 -8.27 5.48 5.75
CA ASN A 54 -9.14 4.60 6.52
C ASN A 54 -9.32 3.26 5.81
N PRO A 55 -8.42 2.27 6.03
CA PRO A 55 -8.52 0.98 5.37
C PRO A 55 -9.65 0.10 5.89
N ALA A 56 -10.31 0.48 7.00
CA ALA A 56 -11.44 -0.23 7.60
C ALA A 56 -12.79 0.45 7.35
N GLY A 57 -12.80 1.59 6.65
CA GLY A 57 -13.95 2.47 6.43
C GLY A 57 -14.91 2.05 5.34
#